data_AF-A0A7D6HDV6-F1
#
_entry.id   AF-A0A7D6HDV6-F1
#
_cell.length_a   1.000
_cell.length_b   1.000
_cell.length_c   1.000
_cell.angle_alpha   90.00
_cell.angle_beta   90.00
_cell.angle_gamma   90.00
#
_symmetry.space_group_name_H-M   'P 1'
#
loop_
_entity.id
_entity.type
_entity.pdbx_description
1 polymer ?
#
loop_
_entity_poly.entity_id
_entity_poly.type
_entity_poly.pdbx_seq_one_letter_code
_entity_poly.pdbx_strand_id
1 'polypeptide(L)'
;MAIDIQLICEPGASQSALSLIADKWQLKHTPAALMALVLTPQYLQLKKLDEPKLGGIYVDFVSGAMRHRRKFGGGRNEAIAKTVGIKKSYLPTIVDATAGLGRDAFVLAALGCEVRLYERHAIVAVLLDDGLQRGYADAEIGGWLRQRMTLLHASSGGI
;
A
#
# COMPACT_ATOMS: atom_id res chain seq x y z
N MET A 1 -15.04 -14.03 -5.84
CA MET A 1 -14.67 -15.19 -4.99
C MET A 1 -14.05 -14.63 -3.72
N ALA A 2 -14.56 -14.98 -2.55
CA ALA A 2 -14.02 -14.46 -1.28
C ALA A 2 -12.60 -14.97 -1.04
N ILE A 3 -11.72 -14.13 -0.48
CA ILE A 3 -10.33 -14.50 -0.20
C ILE A 3 -10.25 -15.09 1.20
N ASP A 4 -9.86 -16.37 1.31
CA ASP A 4 -9.65 -17.03 2.59
C ASP A 4 -8.33 -16.57 3.23
N ILE A 5 -8.42 -15.96 4.42
CA ILE A 5 -7.27 -15.50 5.20
C ILE A 5 -7.63 -15.42 6.69
N GLN A 6 -6.66 -15.58 7.59
CA GLN A 6 -6.94 -15.34 9.00
C GLN A 6 -6.98 -13.83 9.28
N LEU A 7 -8.05 -13.39 9.95
CA LEU A 7 -8.21 -12.00 10.38
C LEU A 7 -7.98 -11.93 11.88
N ILE A 8 -7.02 -11.12 12.31
CA ILE A 8 -6.62 -10.99 13.72
C ILE A 8 -6.64 -9.51 14.10
N CYS A 9 -7.30 -9.18 15.21
CA CYS A 9 -7.27 -7.84 15.79
C CYS A 9 -6.38 -7.88 17.03
N GLU A 10 -5.30 -7.11 17.04
CA GLU A 10 -4.44 -7.00 18.22
C GLU A 10 -5.10 -6.12 19.31
N PRO A 11 -4.73 -6.30 20.60
CA PRO A 11 -5.22 -5.45 21.67
C PRO A 11 -4.98 -3.96 21.37
N GLY A 12 -6.01 -3.13 21.57
CA GLY A 12 -5.97 -1.70 21.28
C GLY A 12 -6.33 -1.32 19.83
N ALA A 13 -6.45 -2.30 18.93
CA ALA A 13 -7.02 -2.09 17.61
C ALA A 13 -8.56 -2.23 17.64
N SER A 14 -9.23 -1.68 16.62
CA SER A 14 -10.68 -1.73 16.52
C SER A 14 -11.17 -2.94 15.73
N GLN A 15 -11.85 -3.88 16.42
CA GLN A 15 -12.46 -5.05 15.78
C GLN A 15 -13.50 -4.65 14.72
N SER A 16 -14.22 -3.54 14.94
CA SER A 16 -15.18 -3.04 13.94
C SER A 16 -14.47 -2.49 12.71
N ALA A 17 -13.31 -1.84 12.87
CA ALA A 17 -12.49 -1.41 11.73
C ALA A 17 -11.98 -2.60 10.90
N LEU A 18 -11.50 -3.66 11.56
CA LEU A 18 -11.09 -4.90 10.86
C LEU A 18 -12.26 -5.53 10.10
N SER A 19 -13.47 -5.50 10.67
CA SER A 19 -14.67 -6.02 10.01
C SER A 19 -15.03 -5.19 8.77
N LEU A 20 -14.97 -3.85 8.85
CA LEU A 20 -15.19 -2.97 7.70
C LEU A 20 -14.17 -3.19 6.57
N ILE A 21 -12.89 -3.43 6.93
CA ILE A 21 -11.85 -3.79 5.96
C ILE A 21 -12.19 -5.12 5.30
N ALA A 22 -12.59 -6.13 6.08
CA ALA A 22 -12.96 -7.43 5.56
C ALA A 22 -14.14 -7.34 4.59
N ASP A 23 -15.18 -6.59 4.93
CA ASP A 23 -16.35 -6.37 4.08
C ASP A 23 -15.99 -5.63 2.79
N LYS A 24 -15.25 -4.52 2.90
CA LYS A 24 -14.80 -3.70 1.75
C LYS A 24 -14.03 -4.55 0.74
N TRP A 25 -13.21 -5.48 1.21
CA TRP A 25 -12.31 -6.28 0.38
C TRP A 25 -12.76 -7.73 0.17
N GLN A 26 -13.99 -8.07 0.60
CA GLN A 26 -14.57 -9.42 0.48
C GLN A 26 -13.66 -10.52 1.06
N LEU A 27 -13.05 -10.23 2.21
CA LEU A 27 -12.17 -11.15 2.92
C LEU A 27 -13.00 -12.09 3.80
N LYS A 28 -12.68 -13.37 3.76
CA LYS A 28 -13.31 -14.39 4.59
C LYS A 28 -12.33 -14.86 5.65
N HIS A 29 -12.72 -14.70 6.91
CA HIS A 29 -11.95 -15.22 8.04
C HIS A 29 -11.91 -16.76 7.99
N THR A 30 -10.71 -17.31 7.87
CA THR A 30 -10.46 -18.76 7.85
C THR A 30 -9.37 -19.11 8.87
N PRO A 31 -9.73 -19.72 10.03
CA PRO A 31 -8.78 -20.00 11.11
C PRO A 31 -7.62 -20.92 10.76
N ALA A 32 -7.76 -21.73 9.71
CA ALA A 32 -6.73 -22.67 9.25
C ALA A 32 -5.78 -22.05 8.19
N ALA A 33 -5.99 -20.80 7.78
CA ALA A 33 -5.13 -20.15 6.80
C ALA A 33 -3.74 -19.86 7.39
N LEU A 34 -2.68 -20.16 6.64
CA LEU A 34 -1.30 -19.90 7.07
C LEU A 34 -0.95 -18.41 7.09
N MET A 35 -1.66 -17.61 6.30
CA MET A 35 -1.48 -16.16 6.22
C MET A 35 -2.53 -15.46 7.09
N ALA A 36 -2.11 -14.39 7.77
CA ALA A 36 -2.98 -13.56 8.57
C ALA A 36 -2.85 -12.08 8.20
N LEU A 37 -3.99 -11.42 7.99
CA LEU A 37 -4.07 -9.97 8.12
C LEU A 37 -4.30 -9.62 9.58
N VAL A 38 -3.36 -8.88 10.13
CA VAL A 38 -3.34 -8.51 11.54
C VAL A 38 -3.48 -6.99 11.63
N LEU A 39 -4.59 -6.53 12.21
CA LEU A 39 -4.80 -5.12 12.49
C LEU A 39 -4.18 -4.79 13.85
N THR A 40 -3.17 -3.92 13.83
CA THR A 40 -2.56 -3.33 15.02
C THR A 40 -3.24 -1.99 15.32
N PRO A 41 -2.97 -1.35 16.48
CA PRO A 41 -3.47 0.00 16.73
C PRO A 41 -2.93 1.05 15.75
N GLN A 42 -1.86 0.74 15.00
CA GLN A 42 -1.18 1.71 14.13
C GLN A 42 -1.30 1.39 12.64
N TYR A 43 -1.42 0.13 12.23
CA TYR A 43 -1.41 -0.27 10.82
C TYR A 43 -1.96 -1.68 10.62
N LEU A 44 -2.30 -1.98 9.37
CA LEU A 44 -2.59 -3.35 8.93
C LEU A 44 -1.31 -4.01 8.40
N GLN A 45 -1.02 -5.22 8.88
CA GLN A 45 0.12 -6.01 8.43
C GLN A 45 -0.29 -7.41 7.97
N LEU A 46 0.53 -7.99 7.10
CA LEU A 46 0.44 -9.39 6.70
C LEU A 46 1.50 -10.20 7.42
N LYS A 47 1.10 -11.31 8.02
CA LYS A 47 1.97 -12.27 8.70
C LYS A 47 1.83 -13.66 8.10
N LYS A 48 2.93 -14.40 8.09
CA LYS A 48 2.95 -15.84 7.85
C LYS A 48 3.05 -16.54 9.21
N LEU A 49 1.98 -17.23 9.62
CA LEU A 49 1.81 -17.70 11.01
C LEU A 49 2.73 -18.87 11.37
N ASP A 50 3.09 -19.71 10.39
CA ASP A 50 4.04 -20.81 10.53
C ASP A 50 5.51 -20.36 10.51
N GLU A 51 5.79 -19.09 10.18
CA GLU A 51 7.13 -18.50 10.19
C GLU A 51 7.21 -17.19 11.00
N PRO A 52 6.99 -17.23 12.34
CA PRO A 52 6.90 -16.03 13.17
C PRO A 52 8.18 -15.18 13.18
N LYS A 53 9.35 -15.80 12.88
CA LYS A 53 10.64 -15.11 12.82
C LYS A 53 10.77 -14.14 11.65
N LEU A 54 9.95 -14.28 10.59
CA LEU A 54 9.95 -13.35 9.46
C LEU A 54 9.34 -11.98 9.81
N GLY A 55 8.56 -11.91 10.89
CA GLY A 55 7.80 -10.71 11.24
C GLY A 55 6.63 -10.45 10.29
N GLY A 56 5.99 -9.30 10.46
CA GLY A 56 4.91 -8.84 9.59
C GLY A 56 5.40 -7.82 8.56
N ILE A 57 4.74 -7.77 7.42
CA ILE A 57 4.96 -6.73 6.40
C ILE A 57 3.76 -5.79 6.31
N TYR A 58 4.02 -4.50 6.17
CA TYR A 58 3.02 -3.47 5.96
C TYR A 58 3.59 -2.38 5.05
N VAL A 59 2.71 -1.56 4.47
CA VAL A 59 3.12 -0.46 3.59
C VAL A 59 3.29 0.81 4.41
N ASP A 60 4.46 1.44 4.39
CA ASP A 60 4.69 2.71 5.06
C ASP A 60 5.39 3.70 4.13
N PHE A 61 4.69 4.79 3.80
CA PHE A 61 5.19 5.89 2.97
C PHE A 61 5.79 7.03 3.80
N VAL A 62 5.51 7.08 5.10
CA VAL A 62 5.86 8.22 5.97
C VAL A 62 7.23 8.04 6.59
N SER A 63 7.58 6.81 7.00
CA SER A 63 8.80 6.54 7.76
C SER A 63 9.70 5.49 7.09
N GLY A 64 10.72 5.04 7.84
CA GLY A 64 11.59 3.93 7.45
C GLY A 64 12.24 4.05 6.07
N ALA A 65 12.21 2.93 5.34
CA ALA A 65 12.87 2.78 4.05
C ALA A 65 12.32 3.72 2.97
N MET A 66 11.01 4.00 2.95
CA MET A 66 10.42 4.88 1.94
C MET A 66 10.75 6.34 2.18
N ARG A 67 10.74 6.80 3.44
CA ARG A 67 11.22 8.14 3.79
C ARG A 67 12.69 8.32 3.41
N HIS A 68 13.51 7.33 3.74
CA HIS A 68 14.93 7.36 3.41
C HIS A 68 15.15 7.40 1.88
N ARG A 69 14.47 6.53 1.13
CA ARG A 69 14.55 6.51 -0.34
C ARG A 69 14.06 7.81 -0.97
N ARG A 70 12.98 8.42 -0.48
CA ARG A 70 12.52 9.75 -0.94
C ARG A 70 13.58 10.84 -0.75
N LYS A 71 14.27 10.85 0.40
CA LYS A 71 15.26 11.89 0.73
C LYS A 71 16.64 11.66 0.11
N PHE A 72 17.06 10.40 -0.02
CA PHE A 72 18.45 10.02 -0.34
C PHE A 72 18.57 8.98 -1.46
N GLY A 73 17.47 8.49 -2.03
CA GLY A 73 17.46 7.46 -3.09
C GLY A 73 17.95 7.96 -4.45
N GLY A 74 18.18 9.26 -4.61
CA GLY A 74 18.68 9.89 -5.84
C GLY A 74 17.59 10.65 -6.61
N GLY A 75 16.32 10.52 -6.24
CA GLY A 75 15.22 11.27 -6.83
C GLY A 75 15.16 11.13 -8.35
N ARG A 76 15.32 12.24 -9.09
CA ARG A 76 15.34 12.21 -10.57
C ARG A 76 16.47 11.37 -11.17
N ASN A 77 17.50 11.03 -10.39
CA ASN A 77 18.60 10.19 -10.83
C ASN A 77 18.33 8.69 -10.67
N GLU A 78 17.26 8.28 -9.98
CA GLU A 78 16.86 6.87 -9.87
C GLU A 78 16.57 6.28 -11.24
N ALA A 79 16.91 5.00 -11.42
CA ALA A 79 16.66 4.28 -12.66
C ALA A 79 15.17 4.37 -13.06
N ILE A 80 14.26 4.20 -12.10
CA ILE A 80 12.82 4.28 -12.37
C ILE A 80 12.39 5.66 -12.90
N ALA A 81 12.94 6.75 -12.34
CA ALA A 81 12.63 8.11 -12.78
C ALA A 81 13.12 8.37 -14.21
N LYS A 82 14.30 7.85 -14.55
CA LYS A 82 14.86 7.94 -15.90
C LYS A 82 14.06 7.10 -16.91
N THR A 83 13.66 5.88 -16.52
CA THR A 83 12.89 4.96 -17.37
C THR A 83 11.56 5.54 -17.78
N VAL A 84 10.86 6.23 -16.88
CA VAL A 84 9.59 6.90 -17.21
C VAL A 84 9.78 8.27 -17.86
N GLY A 85 11.02 8.70 -18.10
CA GLY A 85 11.35 9.89 -18.85
C GLY A 85 11.31 11.21 -18.08
N ILE A 86 11.29 11.21 -16.73
CA ILE A 86 11.32 12.46 -15.95
C ILE A 86 12.56 13.28 -16.31
N LYS A 87 12.36 14.47 -16.88
CA LYS A 87 13.43 15.36 -17.31
C LYS A 87 12.99 16.82 -17.26
N LYS A 88 13.83 17.69 -16.69
CA LYS A 88 13.52 19.13 -16.50
C LYS A 88 12.14 19.29 -15.82
N SER A 89 11.17 19.89 -16.51
CA SER A 89 9.79 20.11 -16.07
C SER A 89 8.81 19.03 -16.54
N TYR A 90 9.24 18.07 -17.34
CA TYR A 90 8.35 16.99 -17.81
C TYR A 90 8.11 15.97 -16.68
N LEU A 91 6.85 15.88 -16.25
CA LEU A 91 6.33 14.99 -15.23
C LEU A 91 5.11 14.25 -15.81
N PRO A 92 5.27 13.02 -16.31
CA PRO A 92 4.16 12.26 -16.89
C PRO A 92 3.15 11.82 -15.83
N THR A 93 1.90 11.63 -16.26
CA THR A 93 0.93 10.79 -15.55
C THR A 93 1.27 9.32 -15.81
N ILE A 94 1.35 8.52 -14.76
CA ILE A 94 1.79 7.14 -14.77
C ILE A 94 0.65 6.22 -14.35
N VAL A 95 0.51 5.10 -15.03
CA VAL A 95 -0.29 3.97 -14.56
C VAL A 95 0.68 2.87 -14.15
N ASP A 96 0.72 2.56 -12.86
CA ASP A 96 1.44 1.40 -12.35
C ASP A 96 0.50 0.20 -12.33
N ALA A 97 0.61 -0.65 -13.35
CA ALA A 97 -0.24 -1.82 -13.53
C ALA A 97 0.06 -2.97 -12.54
N THR A 98 1.14 -2.86 -11.77
CA THR A 98 1.66 -3.89 -10.87
C THR A 98 2.14 -3.25 -9.56
N ALA A 99 1.25 -2.49 -8.94
CA ALA A 99 1.62 -1.57 -7.86
C ALA A 99 2.36 -2.25 -6.70
N GLY A 100 1.99 -3.48 -6.35
CA GLY A 100 2.61 -4.21 -5.25
C GLY A 100 2.52 -3.40 -3.95
N LEU A 101 3.66 -3.21 -3.29
CA LEU A 101 3.76 -2.38 -2.07
C LEU A 101 3.95 -0.88 -2.36
N GLY A 102 3.77 -0.44 -3.61
CA GLY A 102 3.78 0.97 -4.01
C GLY A 102 5.14 1.67 -3.94
N ARG A 103 6.24 0.93 -3.81
CA ARG A 103 7.57 1.50 -3.53
C ARG A 103 8.10 2.40 -4.64
N ASP A 104 8.00 1.95 -5.89
CA ASP A 104 8.48 2.71 -7.04
C ASP A 104 7.49 3.80 -7.44
N ALA A 105 6.19 3.50 -7.40
CA ALA A 105 5.15 4.49 -7.56
C ALA A 105 5.28 5.67 -6.59
N PHE A 106 5.61 5.42 -5.31
CA PHE A 106 5.82 6.46 -4.33
C PHE A 106 7.01 7.37 -4.68
N VAL A 107 8.09 6.82 -5.23
CA VAL A 107 9.22 7.62 -5.74
C VAL A 107 8.75 8.54 -6.86
N LEU A 108 7.99 8.01 -7.83
CA LEU A 108 7.48 8.81 -8.95
C LEU A 108 6.52 9.91 -8.48
N ALA A 109 5.61 9.59 -7.54
CA ALA A 109 4.68 10.56 -6.96
C ALA A 109 5.41 11.65 -6.16
N ALA A 110 6.45 11.29 -5.40
CA ALA A 110 7.29 12.23 -4.67
C ALA A 110 8.06 13.18 -5.59
N LEU A 111 8.40 12.72 -6.80
CA LEU A 111 9.03 13.55 -7.84
C LEU A 111 8.04 14.47 -8.57
N GLY A 112 6.73 14.29 -8.37
CA GLY A 112 5.68 15.14 -8.89
C GLY A 112 4.80 14.50 -9.97
N CYS A 113 5.01 13.24 -10.33
CA CYS A 113 4.10 12.53 -11.24
C CYS A 113 2.75 12.28 -10.56
N GLU A 114 1.67 12.31 -11.33
CA GLU A 114 0.41 11.68 -10.93
C GLU A 114 0.51 10.18 -11.25
N VAL A 115 0.29 9.33 -10.27
CA VAL A 115 0.43 7.87 -10.37
C VAL A 115 -0.88 7.22 -9.97
N ARG A 116 -1.43 6.41 -10.88
CA ARG A 116 -2.59 5.56 -10.62
C ARG A 116 -2.12 4.13 -10.46
N LEU A 117 -2.42 3.55 -9.30
CA LEU A 117 -1.99 2.21 -8.92
C LEU A 117 -3.08 1.22 -9.28
N TYR A 118 -2.68 0.12 -9.89
CA TYR A 118 -3.51 -1.06 -10.06
C TYR A 118 -2.83 -2.23 -9.36
N GLU A 119 -3.57 -2.89 -8.49
CA GLU A 119 -3.14 -4.11 -7.83
C GLU A 119 -4.27 -5.14 -7.92
N ARG A 120 -3.99 -6.28 -8.54
CA ARG A 120 -4.97 -7.36 -8.72
C ARG A 120 -5.07 -8.26 -7.50
N HIS A 121 -3.99 -8.37 -6.72
CA HIS A 121 -3.94 -9.24 -5.55
C HIS A 121 -4.58 -8.51 -4.37
N ALA A 122 -5.81 -8.89 -4.05
CA ALA A 122 -6.63 -8.21 -3.05
C ALA A 122 -5.91 -7.99 -1.70
N ILE A 123 -5.20 -8.98 -1.16
CA ILE A 123 -4.45 -8.80 0.10
C ILE A 123 -3.40 -7.69 -0.01
N VAL A 124 -2.69 -7.60 -1.13
CA VAL A 124 -1.68 -6.57 -1.35
C VAL A 124 -2.35 -5.21 -1.52
N ALA A 125 -3.47 -5.16 -2.25
CA ALA A 125 -4.29 -3.96 -2.38
C ALA A 125 -4.83 -3.46 -1.02
N VAL A 126 -5.22 -4.36 -0.11
CA VAL A 126 -5.64 -4.00 1.25
C VAL A 126 -4.49 -3.35 2.03
N LEU A 127 -3.28 -3.94 1.99
CA LEU A 127 -2.10 -3.37 2.65
C LEU A 127 -1.71 -2.01 2.06
N LEU A 128 -1.80 -1.88 0.74
CA LEU A 128 -1.50 -0.66 0.01
C LEU A 128 -2.51 0.44 0.34
N ASP A 129 -3.80 0.11 0.41
CA ASP A 129 -4.86 1.04 0.84
C ASP A 129 -4.64 1.52 2.27
N ASP A 130 -4.34 0.62 3.23
CA ASP A 130 -3.99 1.01 4.61
C ASP A 130 -2.78 1.96 4.65
N GLY A 131 -1.72 1.64 3.91
CA GLY A 131 -0.55 2.50 3.77
C GLY A 131 -0.84 3.86 3.17
N LEU A 132 -1.71 3.93 2.16
CA LEU A 132 -2.15 5.18 1.54
C LEU A 132 -3.00 6.01 2.51
N GLN A 133 -3.97 5.42 3.21
CA GLN A 133 -4.80 6.17 4.16
C GLN A 133 -3.94 6.83 5.26
N ARG A 134 -2.97 6.09 5.81
CA ARG A 134 -2.01 6.66 6.78
C ARG A 134 -1.12 7.72 6.16
N GLY A 135 -0.60 7.48 4.96
CA GLY A 135 0.18 8.46 4.22
C GLY A 135 -0.60 9.75 3.92
N TYR A 136 -1.89 9.64 3.58
CA TYR A 136 -2.76 10.79 3.31
C TYR A 136 -3.08 11.61 4.56
N ALA A 137 -3.01 11.00 5.74
CA ALA A 137 -3.20 11.68 7.02
C ALA A 137 -1.92 12.35 7.54
N ASP A 138 -0.77 12.08 6.93
CA ASP A 138 0.50 12.67 7.34
C ASP A 138 0.59 14.17 7.05
N ALA A 139 1.12 14.94 7.99
CA ALA A 139 1.20 16.39 7.88
C ALA A 139 2.26 16.86 6.86
N GLU A 140 3.33 16.09 6.63
CA GLU A 140 4.40 16.45 5.70
C GLU A 140 4.04 16.06 4.26
N ILE A 141 3.50 14.85 4.07
CA ILE A 141 3.30 14.27 2.74
C ILE A 141 1.85 14.14 2.30
N GLY A 142 0.89 14.15 3.21
CA GLY A 142 -0.48 13.73 2.94
C GLY A 142 -1.18 14.55 1.85
N GLY A 143 -0.96 15.87 1.83
CA GLY A 143 -1.55 16.76 0.83
C GLY A 143 -1.14 16.41 -0.60
N TRP A 144 0.17 16.29 -0.87
CA TRP A 144 0.63 15.96 -2.23
C TRP A 144 0.47 14.48 -2.54
N LEU A 145 0.59 13.59 -1.55
CA LEU A 145 0.44 12.15 -1.78
C LEU A 145 -0.98 11.82 -2.24
N ARG A 146 -2.00 12.42 -1.60
CA ARG A 146 -3.41 12.25 -1.98
C ARG A 146 -3.70 12.72 -3.40
N GLN A 147 -3.06 13.81 -3.84
CA GLN A 147 -3.22 14.35 -5.19
C GLN A 147 -2.50 13.51 -6.26
N ARG A 148 -1.43 12.83 -5.88
CA ARG A 148 -0.47 12.26 -6.85
C ARG A 148 -0.37 10.75 -6.84
N MET A 149 -0.95 10.05 -5.87
CA MET A 149 -0.86 8.60 -5.79
C MET A 149 -2.18 8.05 -5.32
N THR A 150 -2.91 7.40 -6.23
CA THR A 150 -4.26 6.88 -5.96
C THR A 150 -4.34 5.41 -6.32
N LEU A 151 -4.96 4.61 -5.45
CA LEU A 151 -5.27 3.21 -5.73
C LEU A 151 -6.58 3.12 -6.49
N LEU A 152 -6.53 2.59 -7.71
CA LEU A 152 -7.72 2.24 -8.47
C LEU A 152 -8.23 0.90 -7.95
N HIS A 153 -9.35 0.96 -7.23
CA HIS A 153 -10.03 -0.24 -6.76
C HIS A 153 -10.70 -0.91 -7.96
N ALA A 154 -10.09 -1.98 -8.48
CA ALA A 154 -10.78 -2.85 -9.42
C ALA A 154 -11.79 -3.68 -8.63
N SER A 155 -13.03 -3.21 -8.52
CA SER A 155 -14.12 -4.11 -8.17
C SER A 155 -14.09 -5.24 -9.19
N SER A 156 -13.98 -6.48 -8.72
CA SER A 156 -14.10 -7.69 -9.54
C SER A 156 -15.56 -7.94 -9.97
N GLY A 157 -16.25 -6.89 -10.41
CA GLY A 157 -17.59 -6.90 -10.96
C GLY A 157 -17.60 -6.22 -12.32
N GLY A 158 -17.55 -7.03 -13.38
CA GLY A 158 -18.00 -6.68 -14.73
C GLY A 158 -17.07 -5.81 -15.58
N ILE A 159 -16.35 -6.46 -16.49
CA ILE A 159 -16.49 -6.13 -17.92
C ILE A 159 -17.25 -7.28 -18.55
#